data_AF-A0A9P5PU28-F1
#
_entry.id   AF-A0A9P5PU28-F1
#
_cell.length_a   1.000
_cell.length_b   1.000
_cell.length_c   1.000
_cell.angle_alpha   90.00
_cell.angle_beta   90.00
_cell.angle_gamma   90.00
#
_symmetry.space_group_name_H-M   'P 1'
#
loop_
_entity.id
_entity.type
_entity.pdbx_description
1 polymer ?
#
loop_
_entity_poly.entity_id
_entity_poly.type
_entity_poly.pdbx_seq_one_letter_code
_entity_poly.pdbx_strand_id
1 'polypeptide(L)'
;MPNVFKLGFKSKVLSRAHAEIWLKVSPSSDAASAPGAPKLFIRDTGSSSGTFLNKHRLAAAGIESHPIELKDGDLLQLGVDY
;
A
#
# COMPACT_ATOMS: atom_id res chain seq x y z
N MET A 1 -7.03 -20.70 -5.35
CA MET A 1 -6.01 -19.63 -5.36
C MET A 1 -6.78 -18.31 -5.32
N PRO A 2 -6.64 -17.46 -4.29
CA PRO A 2 -7.24 -16.13 -4.32
C PRO A 2 -6.76 -15.39 -5.57
N ASN A 3 -7.66 -14.68 -6.25
CA ASN A 3 -7.34 -13.98 -7.49
C ASN A 3 -6.47 -12.75 -7.16
N VAL A 4 -5.15 -12.91 -7.24
CA VAL A 4 -4.20 -11.82 -7.02
C VAL A 4 -4.06 -11.03 -8.32
N PHE A 5 -4.71 -9.87 -8.38
CA PHE A 5 -4.51 -8.93 -9.46
C PHE A 5 -3.11 -8.31 -9.33
N LYS A 6 -2.24 -8.57 -10.31
CA LYS A 6 -0.88 -8.03 -10.32
C LYS A 6 -0.82 -6.78 -11.18
N LEU A 7 -0.46 -5.66 -10.56
CA LEU A 7 -0.15 -4.43 -11.27
C LEU A 7 1.35 -4.38 -11.56
N GLY A 8 1.71 -4.41 -12.84
CA GLY A 8 3.10 -4.37 -13.29
C GLY A 8 3.49 -2.96 -13.74
N PHE A 9 4.71 -2.55 -13.39
CA PHE A 9 5.32 -1.30 -13.84
C PHE A 9 6.63 -1.60 -14.57
N LYS A 10 6.88 -0.94 -15.70
CA LYS A 10 8.17 -1.02 -16.39
C LYS A 10 9.16 -0.06 -15.72
N SER A 11 9.69 -0.47 -14.57
CA SER A 11 10.64 0.32 -13.80
C SER A 11 11.78 -0.55 -13.25
N LYS A 12 12.99 0.01 -13.24
CA LYS A 12 14.18 -0.63 -12.67
C LYS A 12 14.22 -0.57 -11.14
N VAL A 13 13.57 0.44 -10.56
CA VAL A 13 13.53 0.66 -9.11
C VAL A 13 12.37 -0.04 -8.42
N LEU A 14 11.49 -0.70 -9.18
CA LEU A 14 10.38 -1.46 -8.62
C LEU A 14 10.69 -2.95 -8.57
N SER A 15 10.45 -3.51 -7.39
CA SER A 15 10.58 -4.95 -7.14
C SER A 15 9.44 -5.71 -7.81
N ARG A 16 9.65 -6.99 -8.14
CA ARG A 16 8.59 -7.85 -8.72
C ARG A 16 7.37 -8.01 -7.81
N ALA A 17 7.61 -8.07 -6.50
CA ALA A 17 6.61 -7.92 -5.44
C ALA A 17 7.08 -6.73 -4.58
N HIS A 18 6.53 -5.55 -4.85
CA HIS A 18 6.98 -4.31 -4.21
C HIS A 18 6.08 -3.91 -3.04
N ALA A 19 4.77 -3.90 -3.29
CA ALA A 19 3.77 -3.61 -2.29
C ALA A 19 2.47 -4.36 -2.63
N GLU A 20 1.68 -4.62 -1.62
CA GLU A 20 0.31 -5.11 -1.74
C GLU A 20 -0.67 -4.02 -1.34
N ILE A 21 -1.76 -3.90 -2.09
CA ILE A 21 -2.84 -2.94 -1.85
C ILE A 21 -4.14 -3.73 -1.82
N TRP A 22 -4.97 -3.49 -0.81
CA TRP A 22 -6.25 -4.16 -0.68
C TRP A 22 -7.30 -3.27 -0.03
N LEU A 23 -8.57 -3.56 -0.35
CA LEU A 23 -9.71 -2.94 0.30
C LEU A 23 -10.18 -3.82 1.45
N LYS A 24 -10.33 -3.24 2.63
CA LYS A 24 -10.97 -3.87 3.78
C LYS A 24 -12.39 -3.33 3.89
N VAL A 25 -13.36 -4.18 3.57
CA VAL A 25 -14.78 -3.92 3.84
C VAL A 25 -15.06 -4.48 5.23
N SER A 26 -15.20 -3.61 6.23
CA SER A 26 -15.69 -4.03 7.54
C SER A 26 -17.22 -4.09 7.50
N PRO A 27 -17.85 -5.24 7.82
CA PRO A 27 -19.30 -5.33 7.94
C PRO A 27 -19.84 -4.65 9.22
N SER A 28 -19.01 -3.97 10.02
CA SER A 28 -19.37 -3.44 11.33
C SER A 28 -19.93 -2.01 11.27
N SER A 29 -21.07 -1.87 11.93
CA SER A 29 -21.96 -0.73 12.08
C SER A 29 -21.48 0.29 13.12
N ASP A 30 -20.22 0.72 13.06
CA ASP A 30 -19.68 1.67 14.05
C ASP A 30 -19.89 3.12 13.59
N ALA A 31 -20.89 3.75 14.20
CA ALA A 31 -21.61 4.95 13.80
C ALA A 31 -20.87 6.31 13.85
N ALA A 32 -19.53 6.35 13.72
CA ALA A 32 -18.77 7.60 13.83
C ALA A 32 -18.27 8.19 12.49
N SER A 33 -18.25 7.40 11.42
CA SER A 33 -17.94 7.86 10.06
C SER A 33 -18.86 7.16 9.08
N ALA A 34 -19.52 7.92 8.21
CA ALA A 34 -20.53 7.52 7.21
C ALA A 34 -20.64 6.01 6.86
N PRO A 35 -21.87 5.49 6.69
CA PRO A 35 -22.11 4.07 6.49
C PRO A 35 -21.33 3.52 5.27
N GLY A 36 -20.55 2.45 5.48
CA GLY A 36 -20.21 1.49 4.42
C GLY A 36 -19.06 1.84 3.46
N ALA A 37 -18.23 2.86 3.73
CA ALA A 37 -17.08 3.13 2.85
C ALA A 37 -15.97 2.08 3.04
N PRO A 38 -15.48 1.43 1.95
CA PRO A 38 -14.37 0.49 2.06
C PRO A 38 -13.07 1.24 2.38
N LYS A 39 -12.27 0.69 3.29
CA LYS A 39 -10.98 1.29 3.66
C LYS A 39 -9.87 0.71 2.80
N LEU A 40 -9.07 1.55 2.16
CA LEU A 40 -7.93 1.13 1.36
C LEU A 40 -6.70 0.98 2.26
N PHE A 41 -5.98 -0.12 2.10
CA PHE A 41 -4.74 -0.37 2.82
C PHE A 41 -3.61 -0.67 1.85
N ILE A 42 -2.41 -0.27 2.25
CA ILE A 42 -1.17 -0.63 1.57
C ILE A 42 -0.16 -1.22 2.56
N ARG A 43 0.65 -2.15 2.05
CA ARG A 43 1.81 -2.69 2.76
C ARG A 43 2.96 -2.88 1.80
N ASP A 44 4.14 -2.43 2.20
CA ASP A 44 5.38 -2.73 1.53
C ASP A 44 5.80 -4.19 1.83
N THR A 45 6.14 -4.95 0.80
CA THR A 45 6.49 -6.38 0.91
C THR A 45 7.99 -6.62 0.92
N GLY A 46 8.77 -5.72 1.51
CA GLY A 46 10.24 -5.80 1.53
C GLY A 46 10.87 -5.26 0.26
N SER A 47 10.37 -4.13 -0.23
CA SER A 47 10.88 -3.50 -1.44
C SER A 47 12.32 -3.02 -1.28
N SER A 48 13.12 -3.13 -2.35
CA SER A 48 14.53 -2.73 -2.32
C SER A 48 14.69 -1.21 -2.30
N SER A 49 13.88 -0.51 -3.09
CA SER A 49 13.94 0.95 -3.25
C SER A 49 13.00 1.70 -2.29
N GLY A 50 12.20 0.99 -1.49
CA GLY A 50 11.26 1.56 -0.52
C GLY A 50 9.93 2.04 -1.12
N THR A 51 8.89 1.99 -0.28
CA THR A 51 7.59 2.65 -0.51
C THR A 51 7.45 3.88 0.39
N PHE A 52 6.87 4.95 -0.15
CA PHE A 52 6.69 6.22 0.53
C PHE A 52 5.23 6.68 0.44
N LEU A 53 4.68 7.12 1.55
CA LEU A 53 3.36 7.73 1.66
C LEU A 53 3.52 9.15 2.18
N ASN A 54 3.05 10.15 1.44
CA ASN A 54 3.19 11.57 1.80
C ASN A 54 4.65 11.94 2.17
N LYS A 55 5.61 11.47 1.37
CA LYS A 55 7.07 11.61 1.58
C LYS A 55 7.63 10.87 2.80
N HIS A 56 6.78 10.19 3.58
CA HIS A 56 7.20 9.35 4.71
C HIS A 56 7.43 7.93 4.23
N ARG A 57 8.58 7.37 4.59
CA ARG A 57 8.92 6.01 4.23
C ARG A 57 8.17 5.01 5.12
N LEU A 58 7.55 3.99 4.53
CA LEU A 58 6.75 3.01 5.28
C LEU A 58 7.60 2.01 6.08
N ALA A 59 8.71 1.57 5.49
CA ALA A 59 9.64 0.62 6.11
C ALA A 59 11.06 0.78 5.57
N ALA A 60 12.03 0.16 6.25
CA ALA A 60 13.41 0.11 5.76
C ALA A 60 13.52 -0.76 4.48
N ALA A 61 14.65 -0.65 3.76
CA ALA A 61 14.82 -1.38 2.50
C ALA A 61 14.89 -2.88 2.79
N GLY A 62 14.13 -3.68 2.05
CA GLY A 62 14.06 -5.13 2.27
C GLY A 62 13.30 -5.54 3.52
N ILE A 63 12.65 -4.61 4.23
CA ILE A 63 11.82 -4.91 5.41
C ILE A 63 10.35 -4.66 5.06
N GLU A 64 9.49 -5.60 5.43
CA GLU A 64 8.05 -5.44 5.26
C GLU A 64 7.49 -4.34 6.17
N SER A 65 6.56 -3.54 5.65
CA SER A 65 5.88 -2.55 6.47
C SER A 65 4.69 -3.16 7.22
N HIS A 66 4.16 -2.40 8.17
CA HIS A 66 2.81 -2.64 8.68
C HIS A 66 1.77 -2.16 7.64
N PRO A 67 0.55 -2.73 7.64
CA PRO A 67 -0.57 -2.21 6.87
C PRO A 67 -0.90 -0.77 7.26
N ILE A 68 -0.95 0.12 6.28
CA ILE A 68 -1.29 1.53 6.48
C ILE A 68 -2.54 1.87 5.69
N GLU A 69 -3.48 2.58 6.34
CA GLU A 69 -4.71 3.06 5.70
C GLU A 69 -4.37 4.22 4.75
N LEU A 70 -4.77 4.09 3.49
CA LEU A 70 -4.69 5.13 2.47
C LEU A 70 -5.99 5.94 2.46
N LYS A 71 -5.85 7.26 2.38
CA LYS A 71 -6.96 8.21 2.29
C LYS A 71 -6.91 8.95 0.97
N ASP A 72 -8.04 9.52 0.59
CA ASP A 72 -8.10 10.39 -0.58
C ASP A 72 -7.19 11.61 -0.38
N GLY A 73 -6.45 11.97 -1.42
CA GLY A 73 -5.43 13.03 -1.38
C GLY A 73 -4.04 12.59 -0.91
N ASP A 74 -3.85 11.33 -0.48
CA ASP A 74 -2.52 10.82 -0.12
C ASP A 74 -1.64 10.62 -1.37
N LEU A 75 -0.37 11.01 -1.26
CA LEU A 75 0.63 10.80 -2.30
C LEU A 75 1.41 9.51 -2.03
N LEU A 76 1.13 8.47 -2.82
CA LEU A 76 1.88 7.23 -2.79
C LEU A 76 3.00 7.24 -3.84
N GLN A 77 4.22 6.97 -3.41
CA GLN A 77 5.40 6.85 -4.27
C GLN A 77 6.04 5.47 -4.08
N LEU A 78 6.23 4.78 -5.20
CA LEU A 78 6.81 3.44 -5.25
C LEU A 78 8.23 3.54 -5.82
N GLY A 79 9.23 3.22 -4.99
CA GLY A 79 10.63 3.34 -5.34
C GLY A 79 11.16 4.78 -5.44
N VAL A 80 12.45 4.92 -5.17
CA VAL A 80 13.26 6.09 -5.47
C VAL A 80 14.54 5.63 -6.16
N ASP A 81 15.02 6.43 -7.11
CA ASP A 81 16.38 6.26 -7.62
C ASP A 81 17.39 6.66 -6.51
N TYR A 82 18.45 5.86 -6.39
CA TYR A 82 19.63 6.19 -5.58
C TYR A 82 20.58 7.11 -6.35
#